data_AF-A0A4Y3VT49-F1
#
_entry.id   AF-A0A4Y3VT49-F1
#
_cell.length_a   1.000
_cell.length_b   1.000
_cell.length_c   1.000
_cell.angle_alpha   90.00
_cell.angle_beta   90.00
_cell.angle_gamma   90.00
#
_symmetry.space_group_name_H-M   'P 1'
#
loop_
_entity.id
_entity.type
_entity.pdbx_description
1 polymer ?
#
loop_
_entity_poly.entity_id
_entity_poly.type
_entity_poly.pdbx_seq_one_letter_code
_entity_poly.pdbx_strand_id
1 'polypeptide(L)'
;MEDSERPVAPESTATRPRRRGRTALLIAGAAVLGVVAGTCVGYQVQADREPVPLPPLSQPVLPQATGPAPEPLSAAQDRRVRTDGDLRKLLLKRPAGTKEADWLPASDGWMDIAAYADTFTEPGATFSSLVSDEFRRAAVVGWEVGSSYSVEIRLVQFRHEDSLAAADSVSNLQDWAESEDGVESWNIPGTGDGMAYVHTPPDTKPGYEPMYRAEAHASRGDIAMEIWVYGDRRIPKKTIMDLAERQMERL
;
A
#
# COMPACT_ATOMS: atom_id res chain seq x y z
N MET A 1 -46.88 61.40 -31.94
CA MET A 1 -47.88 62.32 -31.36
C MET A 1 -48.72 61.50 -30.41
N GLU A 2 -48.76 61.89 -29.15
CA GLU A 2 -49.66 61.33 -28.15
C GLU A 2 -51.14 61.61 -28.47
N ASP A 3 -52.01 60.65 -28.12
CA ASP A 3 -53.09 60.74 -27.11
C ASP A 3 -53.81 59.37 -27.15
N SER A 4 -54.04 58.61 -26.07
CA SER A 4 -54.48 58.92 -24.70
C SER A 4 -55.93 59.37 -24.59
N GLU A 5 -56.86 58.41 -24.44
CA GLU A 5 -57.75 58.31 -23.26
C GLU A 5 -58.37 56.89 -23.20
N ARG A 6 -58.66 56.36 -22.00
CA ARG A 6 -59.45 55.12 -21.76
C ARG A 6 -60.89 55.51 -21.34
N PRO A 7 -61.93 54.66 -21.40
CA PRO A 7 -62.25 53.70 -20.30
C PRO A 7 -63.00 52.43 -20.81
N VAL A 8 -63.63 51.50 -20.08
CA VAL A 8 -63.84 51.15 -18.64
C VAL A 8 -63.57 49.62 -18.51
N ALA A 9 -63.40 49.05 -17.29
CA ALA A 9 -63.55 47.61 -17.05
C ALA A 9 -64.52 47.35 -15.86
N PRO A 10 -65.37 46.29 -15.89
CA PRO A 10 -66.19 45.89 -14.76
C PRO A 10 -65.50 44.88 -13.83
N GLU A 11 -65.95 44.92 -12.58
CA GLU A 11 -65.37 44.38 -11.34
C GLU A 11 -65.22 42.84 -11.28
N SER A 12 -64.23 42.40 -10.47
CA SER A 12 -64.11 41.01 -10.02
C SER A 12 -64.28 40.95 -8.49
N THR A 13 -65.18 40.09 -8.01
CA THR A 13 -65.52 39.98 -6.59
C THR A 13 -64.50 39.14 -5.82
N ALA A 14 -63.70 39.81 -4.98
CA ALA A 14 -62.66 39.16 -4.18
C ALA A 14 -63.24 38.25 -3.08
N THR A 15 -62.91 36.94 -3.13
CA THR A 15 -63.30 35.98 -2.09
C THR A 15 -62.36 36.08 -0.88
N ARG A 16 -62.93 36.23 0.32
CA ARG A 16 -62.19 36.50 1.56
C ARG A 16 -61.34 35.29 2.02
N PRO A 17 -60.02 35.42 2.26
CA PRO A 17 -59.18 34.30 2.70
C PRO A 17 -59.53 33.84 4.13
N ARG A 18 -59.74 32.53 4.31
CA ARG A 18 -60.00 31.91 5.63
C ARG A 18 -58.70 31.83 6.45
N ARG A 19 -58.73 32.32 7.70
CA ARG A 19 -57.62 32.27 8.66
C ARG A 19 -57.26 30.82 9.07
N ARG A 20 -56.33 30.18 8.35
CA ARG A 20 -55.79 28.82 8.65
C ARG A 20 -54.48 28.82 9.50
N GLY A 21 -54.29 29.80 10.38
CA GLY A 21 -53.04 29.93 11.17
C GLY A 21 -52.97 29.05 12.43
N ARG A 22 -53.90 29.27 13.39
CA ARG A 22 -53.77 28.72 14.75
C ARG A 22 -53.85 27.19 14.83
N THR A 23 -54.73 26.55 14.07
CA THR A 23 -54.90 25.08 14.11
C THR A 23 -53.66 24.34 13.58
N ALA A 24 -53.03 24.87 12.52
CA ALA A 24 -51.80 24.28 11.96
C ALA A 24 -50.64 24.35 12.97
N LEU A 25 -50.53 25.46 13.70
CA LEU A 25 -49.48 25.66 14.71
C LEU A 25 -49.66 24.75 15.94
N LEU A 26 -50.92 24.52 16.36
CA LEU A 26 -51.24 23.53 17.41
C LEU A 26 -50.94 22.08 16.95
N ILE A 27 -51.28 21.73 15.71
CA ILE A 27 -50.97 20.40 15.15
C ILE A 27 -49.46 20.19 15.04
N ALA A 28 -48.71 21.21 14.57
CA ALA A 28 -47.25 21.15 14.52
C ALA A 28 -46.62 21.00 15.91
N GLY A 29 -47.10 21.76 16.91
CA GLY A 29 -46.64 21.62 18.29
C GLY A 29 -46.92 20.23 18.87
N ALA A 30 -48.10 19.68 18.64
CA ALA A 30 -48.46 18.32 19.05
C ALA A 30 -47.60 17.25 18.35
N ALA A 31 -47.28 17.43 17.07
CA ALA A 31 -46.40 16.53 16.33
C ALA A 31 -44.96 16.53 16.88
N VAL A 32 -44.40 17.72 17.16
CA VAL A 32 -43.06 17.85 17.77
C VAL A 32 -43.03 17.21 19.15
N LEU A 33 -44.02 17.48 20.00
CA LEU A 33 -44.13 16.86 21.33
C LEU A 33 -44.29 15.34 21.25
N GLY A 34 -45.06 14.83 20.29
CA GLY A 34 -45.21 13.40 20.03
C GLY A 34 -43.91 12.73 19.62
N VAL A 35 -43.11 13.38 18.75
CA VAL A 35 -41.78 12.88 18.36
C VAL A 35 -40.83 12.88 19.56
N VAL A 36 -40.73 13.98 20.31
CA VAL A 36 -39.83 14.06 21.49
C VAL A 36 -40.20 13.02 22.55
N ALA A 37 -41.48 12.91 22.93
CA ALA A 37 -41.94 11.92 23.88
C ALA A 37 -41.71 10.49 23.37
N GLY A 38 -42.00 10.22 22.09
CA GLY A 38 -41.75 8.93 21.45
C GLY A 38 -40.27 8.55 21.43
N THR A 39 -39.37 9.50 21.16
CA THR A 39 -37.92 9.24 21.18
C THR A 39 -37.38 9.02 22.59
N CYS A 40 -37.83 9.77 23.60
CA CYS A 40 -37.40 9.57 24.99
C CYS A 40 -37.85 8.20 25.52
N VAL A 41 -39.12 7.83 25.31
CA VAL A 41 -39.66 6.52 25.72
C VAL A 41 -39.00 5.39 24.92
N GLY A 42 -38.83 5.55 23.61
CA GLY A 42 -38.16 4.56 22.75
C GLY A 42 -36.67 4.38 23.05
N TYR A 43 -35.98 5.42 23.54
CA TYR A 43 -34.63 5.32 24.05
C TYR A 43 -34.60 4.54 25.38
N GLN A 44 -35.46 4.90 26.33
CA GLN A 44 -35.49 4.25 27.65
C GLN A 44 -35.83 2.76 27.56
N VAL A 45 -36.80 2.38 26.71
CA VAL A 45 -37.13 0.98 26.41
C VAL A 45 -35.96 0.21 25.77
N GLN A 46 -35.02 0.89 25.09
CA GLN A 46 -33.83 0.25 24.54
C GLN A 46 -32.66 0.23 25.53
N ALA A 47 -32.56 1.21 26.43
CA ALA A 47 -31.57 1.25 27.50
C ALA A 47 -31.87 0.19 28.59
N ASP A 48 -33.15 -0.04 28.90
CA ASP A 48 -33.60 -1.06 29.86
C ASP A 48 -33.70 -2.48 29.24
N ARG A 49 -33.21 -2.70 28.01
CA ARG A 49 -33.04 -4.06 27.48
C ARG A 49 -31.83 -4.71 28.14
N GLU A 50 -32.09 -5.82 28.82
CA GLU A 50 -31.06 -6.76 29.28
C GLU A 50 -30.02 -6.98 28.16
N PRO A 51 -28.72 -6.70 28.40
CA PRO A 51 -27.69 -6.92 27.40
C PRO A 51 -27.70 -8.40 26.98
N VAL A 52 -27.94 -8.68 25.70
CA VAL A 52 -27.80 -10.05 25.18
C VAL A 52 -26.34 -10.44 25.40
N PRO A 53 -26.05 -11.45 26.25
CA PRO A 53 -24.68 -11.84 26.51
C PRO A 53 -24.05 -12.29 25.20
N LEU A 54 -22.85 -11.77 24.92
CA LEU A 54 -22.09 -12.21 23.75
C LEU A 54 -21.89 -13.73 23.81
N PRO A 55 -21.89 -14.43 22.67
CA PRO A 55 -21.44 -15.81 22.62
C PRO A 55 -20.08 -15.93 23.32
N PRO A 56 -19.88 -16.93 24.20
CA PRO A 56 -18.63 -17.04 24.93
C PRO A 56 -17.45 -17.13 23.95
N LEU A 57 -16.46 -16.24 24.10
CA LEU A 57 -15.20 -16.26 23.36
C LEU A 57 -14.34 -17.52 23.64
N SER A 58 -14.81 -18.37 24.55
CA SER A 58 -14.36 -19.75 24.74
C SER A 58 -14.45 -20.52 23.43
N GLN A 59 -13.35 -20.54 22.68
CA GLN A 59 -13.15 -21.48 21.59
C GLN A 59 -13.47 -22.89 22.11
N PRO A 60 -14.06 -23.78 21.29
CA PRO A 60 -14.21 -25.18 21.68
C PRO A 60 -12.84 -25.69 22.12
N VAL A 61 -12.77 -26.37 23.27
CA VAL A 61 -11.52 -26.85 23.83
C VAL A 61 -10.88 -27.80 22.82
N LEU A 62 -9.94 -27.28 22.04
CA LEU A 62 -9.16 -28.08 21.11
C LEU A 62 -8.41 -29.10 21.97
N PRO A 63 -8.45 -30.40 21.63
CA PRO A 63 -7.73 -31.41 22.38
C PRO A 63 -6.23 -31.06 22.30
N GLN A 64 -5.69 -30.53 23.40
CA GLN A 64 -4.25 -30.28 23.51
C GLN A 64 -3.52 -31.61 23.36
N ALA A 65 -2.47 -31.62 22.54
CA ALA A 65 -1.59 -32.76 22.44
C ALA A 65 -1.01 -33.07 23.83
N THR A 66 -1.32 -34.24 24.37
CA THR A 66 -0.80 -34.73 25.65
C THR A 66 0.60 -35.34 25.53
N GLY A 67 1.16 -35.37 24.32
CA GLY A 67 2.56 -35.70 24.09
C GLY A 67 3.48 -34.51 24.40
N PRO A 68 4.82 -34.71 24.38
CA PRO A 68 5.76 -33.60 24.38
C PRO A 68 5.44 -32.66 23.22
N ALA A 69 5.68 -31.35 23.43
CA ALA A 69 5.59 -30.38 22.35
C ALA A 69 6.50 -30.82 21.18
N PRO A 70 6.11 -30.58 19.92
CA PRO A 70 7.00 -30.83 18.79
C PRO A 70 8.31 -30.07 19.02
N GLU A 71 9.44 -30.67 18.67
CA GLU A 71 10.74 -30.00 18.80
C GLU A 71 10.68 -28.66 18.04
N PRO A 72 11.25 -27.57 18.61
CA PRO A 72 11.39 -26.32 17.90
C PRO A 72 12.03 -26.56 16.53
N LEU A 73 11.56 -25.83 15.51
CA LEU A 73 12.14 -25.94 14.16
C LEU A 73 13.65 -25.79 14.25
N SER A 74 14.38 -26.74 13.66
CA SER A 74 15.85 -26.64 13.58
C SER A 74 16.22 -25.34 12.85
N ALA A 75 17.40 -24.76 13.11
CA ALA A 75 17.84 -23.53 12.43
C ALA A 75 17.95 -23.64 10.90
N ALA A 76 17.88 -24.85 10.34
CA ALA A 76 17.78 -25.09 8.89
C ALA A 76 16.33 -25.01 8.35
N GLN A 77 15.33 -25.15 9.22
CA GLN A 77 13.90 -25.06 8.92
C GLN A 77 13.30 -23.72 9.39
N ASP A 78 13.81 -23.17 10.50
CA ASP A 78 13.46 -21.83 10.95
C ASP A 78 14.14 -20.77 10.06
N ARG A 79 13.36 -20.24 9.12
CA ARG A 79 13.82 -19.19 8.22
C ARG A 79 14.06 -17.85 8.93
N ARG A 80 13.47 -17.61 10.11
CA ARG A 80 13.70 -16.37 10.87
C ARG A 80 15.13 -16.31 11.40
N VAL A 81 15.70 -17.43 11.83
CA VAL A 81 17.14 -17.52 12.19
C VAL A 81 18.05 -17.18 11.00
N ARG A 82 17.63 -17.48 9.76
CA ARG A 82 18.35 -17.12 8.53
C ARG A 82 18.22 -15.62 8.20
N THR A 83 17.03 -15.03 8.35
CA THR A 83 16.79 -13.60 8.05
C THR A 83 17.29 -12.65 9.15
N ASP A 84 17.38 -13.11 10.40
CA ASP A 84 18.03 -12.39 11.51
C ASP A 84 19.56 -12.31 11.38
N GLY A 85 20.17 -13.16 10.55
CA GLY A 85 21.61 -13.20 10.29
C GLY A 85 22.17 -12.00 9.50
N ASP A 86 23.28 -12.18 8.80
CA ASP A 86 23.85 -11.17 7.90
C ASP A 86 23.09 -11.17 6.57
N LEU A 87 22.18 -10.20 6.40
CA LEU A 87 21.27 -10.07 5.25
C LEU A 87 22.01 -10.06 3.89
N ARG A 88 23.24 -9.54 3.85
CA ARG A 88 24.07 -9.53 2.63
C ARG A 88 24.39 -10.93 2.11
N LYS A 89 24.36 -11.96 2.98
CA LYS A 89 24.56 -13.36 2.58
C LYS A 89 23.36 -13.92 1.79
N LEU A 90 22.20 -13.26 1.86
CA LEU A 90 21.00 -13.60 1.09
C LEU A 90 20.97 -12.93 -0.28
N LEU A 91 21.65 -11.79 -0.47
CA LEU A 91 21.82 -11.16 -1.79
C LEU A 91 22.47 -12.11 -2.80
N LEU A 92 22.05 -12.02 -4.06
CA LEU A 92 22.72 -12.65 -5.19
C LEU A 92 24.17 -12.17 -5.28
N LYS A 93 25.09 -13.09 -5.55
CA LYS A 93 26.48 -12.73 -5.81
C LYS A 93 26.60 -12.05 -7.17
N ARG A 94 27.34 -10.94 -7.22
CA ARG A 94 27.79 -10.30 -8.47
C ARG A 94 28.37 -11.36 -9.44
N PRO A 95 27.90 -11.44 -10.70
CA PRO A 95 28.46 -12.37 -11.69
C PRO A 95 29.93 -12.09 -12.00
N ALA A 96 30.72 -13.14 -12.25
CA ALA A 96 32.11 -12.97 -12.66
C ALA A 96 32.20 -12.19 -13.99
N GLY A 97 33.19 -11.28 -14.09
CA GLY A 97 33.39 -10.44 -15.27
C GLY A 97 32.50 -9.18 -15.34
N THR A 98 31.65 -8.92 -14.35
CA THR A 98 30.90 -7.65 -14.22
C THR A 98 31.67 -6.65 -13.35
N LYS A 99 31.49 -5.35 -13.62
CA LYS A 99 32.08 -4.26 -12.82
C LYS A 99 31.20 -3.98 -11.59
N GLU A 100 31.83 -3.52 -10.51
CA GLU A 100 31.14 -3.13 -9.28
C GLU A 100 30.33 -1.84 -9.47
N ALA A 101 29.24 -1.70 -8.72
CA ALA A 101 28.38 -0.52 -8.79
C ALA A 101 28.89 0.62 -7.92
N ASP A 102 29.73 1.48 -8.51
CA ASP A 102 30.33 2.65 -7.82
C ASP A 102 29.30 3.74 -7.46
N TRP A 103 28.06 3.67 -7.98
CA TRP A 103 26.99 4.66 -7.75
C TRP A 103 26.07 4.33 -6.57
N LEU A 104 26.16 3.14 -5.99
CA LEU A 104 25.27 2.76 -4.88
C LEU A 104 25.66 3.54 -3.61
N PRO A 105 24.70 4.12 -2.87
CA PRO A 105 24.95 4.79 -1.60
C PRO A 105 25.14 3.77 -0.47
N ALA A 106 26.10 2.85 -0.63
CA ALA A 106 26.29 1.68 0.22
C ALA A 106 27.65 1.69 0.93
N SER A 107 27.65 1.29 2.21
CA SER A 107 28.86 1.05 2.98
C SER A 107 28.99 -0.44 3.27
N ASP A 108 29.98 -1.12 2.68
CA ASP A 108 30.18 -2.58 2.79
C ASP A 108 28.91 -3.40 2.46
N GLY A 109 28.15 -2.97 1.44
CA GLY A 109 26.89 -3.61 1.02
C GLY A 109 25.69 -3.38 1.95
N TRP A 110 25.81 -2.49 2.94
CA TRP A 110 24.69 -2.01 3.74
C TRP A 110 24.24 -0.62 3.28
N MET A 111 22.93 -0.38 3.33
CA MET A 111 22.31 0.94 3.29
C MET A 111 21.64 1.19 4.65
N ASP A 112 21.96 2.33 5.26
CA ASP A 112 21.20 2.82 6.41
C ASP A 112 19.87 3.45 5.96
N ILE A 113 19.05 3.85 6.93
CA ILE A 113 17.72 4.42 6.68
C ILE A 113 17.77 5.73 5.87
N ALA A 114 18.82 6.56 6.03
CA ALA A 114 18.96 7.79 5.27
C ALA A 114 19.40 7.49 3.83
N ALA A 115 20.44 6.66 3.67
CA ALA A 115 20.91 6.21 2.36
C ALA A 115 19.82 5.50 1.54
N TYR A 116 18.90 4.77 2.20
CA TYR A 116 17.75 4.16 1.55
C TYR A 116 16.64 5.16 1.23
N ALA A 117 16.29 6.07 2.15
CA ALA A 117 15.30 7.12 1.90
C ALA A 117 15.71 8.06 0.76
N ASP A 118 17.00 8.39 0.65
CA ASP A 118 17.59 9.22 -0.42
C ASP A 118 17.45 8.63 -1.84
N THR A 119 17.04 7.36 -1.97
CA THR A 119 16.76 6.74 -3.29
C THR A 119 15.36 7.04 -3.83
N PHE A 120 14.49 7.68 -3.04
CA PHE A 120 13.12 8.01 -3.40
C PHE A 120 12.97 9.48 -3.80
N THR A 121 11.89 9.80 -4.52
CA THR A 121 11.58 11.18 -4.98
C THR A 121 11.38 12.18 -3.83
N GLU A 122 10.90 11.72 -2.66
CA GLU A 122 10.67 12.57 -1.48
C GLU A 122 11.37 12.01 -0.22
N PRO A 123 12.72 12.09 -0.11
CA PRO A 123 13.47 11.39 0.93
C PRO A 123 13.02 11.69 2.37
N GLY A 124 12.63 12.92 2.67
CA GLY A 124 12.15 13.30 4.01
C GLY A 124 10.80 12.66 4.38
N ALA A 125 9.91 12.49 3.41
CA ALA A 125 8.64 11.77 3.60
C ALA A 125 8.90 10.27 3.75
N THR A 126 9.70 9.68 2.85
CA THR A 126 10.10 8.27 2.92
C THR A 126 10.78 7.94 4.25
N PHE A 127 11.76 8.73 4.69
CA PHE A 127 12.43 8.54 5.99
C PHE A 127 11.42 8.49 7.15
N SER A 128 10.42 9.38 7.14
CA SER A 128 9.38 9.44 8.17
C SER A 128 8.46 8.21 8.13
N SER A 129 8.14 7.69 6.94
CA SER A 129 7.45 6.40 6.77
C SER A 129 8.30 5.27 7.34
N LEU A 130 9.55 5.13 6.91
CA LEU A 130 10.46 4.06 7.31
C LEU A 130 10.71 3.99 8.83
N VAL A 131 10.67 5.11 9.54
CA VAL A 131 10.71 5.13 11.02
C VAL A 131 9.41 4.54 11.62
N SER A 132 8.26 4.81 11.00
CA SER A 132 6.94 4.33 11.41
C SER A 132 6.71 2.86 11.03
N ASP A 133 7.25 2.45 9.88
CA ASP A 133 7.24 1.09 9.33
C ASP A 133 8.30 0.17 9.99
N GLU A 134 9.01 0.70 11.00
CA GLU A 134 10.01 -0.01 11.77
C GLU A 134 11.19 -0.57 10.95
N PHE A 135 11.72 0.24 10.02
CA PHE A 135 12.91 -0.11 9.25
C PHE A 135 14.05 -0.58 10.16
N ARG A 136 14.57 -1.77 9.88
CA ARG A 136 15.64 -2.41 10.66
C ARG A 136 17.00 -2.27 10.00
N ARG A 137 17.08 -2.51 8.68
CA ARG A 137 18.29 -2.43 7.84
C ARG A 137 17.97 -2.73 6.37
N ALA A 138 18.74 -2.18 5.45
CA ALA A 138 18.74 -2.58 4.05
C ALA A 138 20.13 -3.10 3.64
N ALA A 139 20.16 -4.21 2.90
CA ALA A 139 21.37 -4.73 2.27
C ALA A 139 21.24 -4.59 0.75
N VAL A 140 22.31 -4.18 0.07
CA VAL A 140 22.29 -3.91 -1.37
C VAL A 140 23.50 -4.53 -2.08
N VAL A 141 23.29 -4.93 -3.33
CA VAL A 141 24.35 -5.29 -4.28
C VAL A 141 23.99 -4.74 -5.65
N GLY A 142 24.99 -4.36 -6.43
CA GLY A 142 24.80 -3.99 -7.82
C GLY A 142 26.05 -4.20 -8.67
N TRP A 143 25.86 -4.18 -9.99
CA TRP A 143 26.93 -4.39 -10.96
C TRP A 143 26.59 -3.88 -12.37
N GLU A 144 27.61 -3.65 -13.19
CA GLU A 144 27.48 -3.32 -14.62
C GLU A 144 27.82 -4.56 -15.49
N VAL A 145 26.95 -4.88 -16.44
CA VAL A 145 27.15 -5.92 -17.44
C VAL A 145 27.70 -5.29 -18.73
N GLY A 146 29.00 -5.01 -18.72
CA GLY A 146 29.66 -4.24 -19.77
C GLY A 146 29.02 -2.86 -19.92
N SER A 147 28.79 -2.43 -21.16
CA SER A 147 28.05 -1.18 -21.46
C SER A 147 26.56 -1.39 -21.74
N SER A 148 25.98 -2.57 -21.40
CA SER A 148 24.61 -2.91 -21.83
C SER A 148 23.55 -2.56 -20.80
N TYR A 149 23.75 -2.98 -19.54
CA TYR A 149 22.83 -2.67 -18.44
C TYR A 149 23.54 -2.76 -17.09
N SER A 150 23.01 -2.03 -16.11
CA SER A 150 23.31 -2.19 -14.69
C SER A 150 22.20 -2.97 -14.00
N VAL A 151 22.54 -3.59 -12.88
CA VAL A 151 21.60 -4.28 -11.98
C VAL A 151 21.82 -3.75 -10.57
N GLU A 152 20.72 -3.55 -9.85
CA GLU A 152 20.68 -3.27 -8.41
C GLU A 152 19.67 -4.20 -7.75
N ILE A 153 20.03 -4.76 -6.60
CA ILE A 153 19.18 -5.63 -5.78
C ILE A 153 19.26 -5.16 -4.34
N ARG A 154 18.11 -4.84 -3.75
CA ARG A 154 17.97 -4.50 -2.34
C ARG A 154 17.17 -5.58 -1.62
N LEU A 155 17.54 -5.83 -0.38
CA LEU A 155 16.73 -6.54 0.60
C LEU A 155 16.52 -5.59 1.78
N VAL A 156 15.27 -5.21 2.03
CA VAL A 156 14.89 -4.25 3.08
C VAL A 156 14.16 -5.02 4.17
N GLN A 157 14.69 -4.99 5.39
CA GLN A 157 14.11 -5.69 6.53
C GLN A 157 13.44 -4.71 7.49
N PHE A 158 12.23 -5.07 7.93
CA PHE A 158 11.43 -4.35 8.91
C PHE A 158 11.29 -5.18 10.20
N ARG A 159 10.63 -4.65 11.24
CA ARG A 159 10.46 -5.40 12.51
C ARG A 159 9.18 -6.23 12.58
N HIS A 160 8.11 -5.81 11.88
CA HIS A 160 6.80 -6.47 11.92
C HIS A 160 6.24 -6.58 13.35
N GLU A 161 6.40 -5.55 14.18
CA GLU A 161 5.81 -5.50 15.51
C GLU A 161 4.38 -4.95 15.40
N ASP A 162 4.17 -3.85 14.65
CA ASP A 162 2.85 -3.19 14.49
C ASP A 162 2.20 -3.31 13.09
N SER A 163 2.94 -3.61 12.01
CA SER A 163 2.43 -3.68 10.62
C SER A 163 3.05 -4.80 9.78
N LEU A 164 2.54 -4.99 8.55
CA LEU A 164 3.12 -5.91 7.55
C LEU A 164 4.04 -5.15 6.57
N ALA A 165 4.85 -4.22 7.10
CA ALA A 165 5.63 -3.22 6.35
C ALA A 165 6.38 -3.73 5.10
N ALA A 166 6.86 -4.99 5.08
CA ALA A 166 7.52 -5.54 3.90
C ALA A 166 6.55 -5.82 2.74
N ALA A 167 5.35 -6.33 3.05
CA ALA A 167 4.29 -6.53 2.06
C ALA A 167 3.69 -5.18 1.64
N ASP A 168 3.47 -4.27 2.59
CA ASP A 168 2.94 -2.93 2.31
C ASP A 168 3.91 -2.12 1.42
N SER A 169 5.22 -2.18 1.70
CA SER A 169 6.27 -1.57 0.87
C SER A 169 6.32 -2.16 -0.54
N VAL A 170 6.15 -3.48 -0.68
CA VAL A 170 6.10 -4.15 -1.98
C VAL A 170 4.83 -3.76 -2.74
N SER A 171 3.67 -3.74 -2.09
CA SER A 171 2.41 -3.30 -2.71
C SER A 171 2.52 -1.88 -3.24
N ASN A 172 3.05 -0.94 -2.45
CA ASN A 172 3.23 0.44 -2.88
C ASN A 172 4.19 0.53 -4.09
N LEU A 173 5.31 -0.22 -4.11
CA LEU A 173 6.21 -0.24 -5.27
C LEU A 173 5.56 -0.84 -6.53
N GLN A 174 4.69 -1.85 -6.37
CA GLN A 174 3.88 -2.41 -7.44
C GLN A 174 2.85 -1.40 -7.96
N ASP A 175 2.13 -0.70 -7.07
CA ASP A 175 1.20 0.38 -7.43
C ASP A 175 1.89 1.50 -8.23
N TRP A 176 3.12 1.88 -7.85
CA TRP A 176 3.93 2.85 -8.61
C TRP A 176 4.28 2.31 -10.00
N ALA A 177 4.81 1.09 -10.11
CA ALA A 177 5.16 0.48 -11.39
C ALA A 177 3.93 0.30 -12.32
N GLU A 178 2.76 -0.03 -11.77
CA GLU A 178 1.52 -0.23 -12.53
C GLU A 178 0.81 1.09 -12.91
N SER A 179 1.19 2.20 -12.27
CA SER A 179 0.68 3.53 -12.61
C SER A 179 1.31 4.13 -13.88
N GLU A 180 2.42 3.56 -14.37
CA GLU A 180 3.15 4.07 -15.53
C GLU A 180 2.62 3.53 -16.88
N ASP A 181 2.60 4.39 -17.90
CA ASP A 181 2.13 4.03 -19.24
C ASP A 181 3.09 3.06 -19.96
N GLY A 182 2.56 1.97 -20.51
CA GLY A 182 3.33 1.06 -21.38
C GLY A 182 4.17 0.01 -20.64
N VAL A 183 3.75 -0.37 -19.44
CA VAL A 183 4.38 -1.43 -18.64
C VAL A 183 3.82 -2.82 -19.01
N GLU A 184 4.71 -3.80 -19.15
CA GLU A 184 4.36 -5.22 -19.21
C GLU A 184 4.73 -5.90 -17.88
N SER A 185 3.80 -6.66 -17.27
CA SER A 185 3.98 -7.25 -15.94
C SER A 185 3.72 -8.77 -15.88
N TRP A 186 4.38 -9.47 -14.95
CA TRP A 186 4.25 -10.92 -14.74
C TRP A 186 4.51 -11.33 -13.28
N ASN A 187 3.71 -12.29 -12.79
CA ASN A 187 3.94 -12.95 -11.50
C ASN A 187 5.31 -13.66 -11.47
N ILE A 188 6.04 -13.53 -10.36
CA ILE A 188 7.30 -14.22 -10.09
C ILE A 188 6.99 -15.62 -9.51
N PRO A 189 7.43 -16.72 -10.15
CA PRO A 189 7.19 -18.08 -9.66
C PRO A 189 7.66 -18.30 -8.21
N GLY A 190 6.86 -19.01 -7.42
CA GLY A 190 7.19 -19.32 -6.02
C GLY A 190 7.05 -18.15 -5.04
N THR A 191 6.48 -17.03 -5.49
CA THR A 191 6.01 -15.92 -4.64
C THR A 191 4.48 -15.96 -4.54
N GLY A 192 3.90 -15.20 -3.60
CA GLY A 192 2.44 -15.08 -3.49
C GLY A 192 1.90 -13.95 -4.35
N ASP A 193 2.49 -12.76 -4.16
CA ASP A 193 2.14 -11.45 -4.71
C ASP A 193 3.30 -10.82 -5.49
N GLY A 194 4.42 -11.52 -5.66
CA GLY A 194 5.62 -10.96 -6.27
C GLY A 194 5.45 -10.74 -7.78
N MET A 195 5.82 -9.55 -8.25
CA MET A 195 5.62 -9.10 -9.62
C MET A 195 6.90 -8.55 -10.23
N ALA A 196 7.11 -8.82 -11.51
CA ALA A 196 8.19 -8.28 -12.33
C ALA A 196 7.62 -7.47 -13.50
N TYR A 197 8.24 -6.33 -13.79
CA TYR A 197 7.77 -5.31 -14.71
C TYR A 197 8.86 -4.95 -15.73
N VAL A 198 8.48 -4.71 -16.97
CA VAL A 198 9.35 -4.15 -18.02
C VAL A 198 8.68 -2.91 -18.60
N HIS A 199 9.38 -1.78 -18.50
CA HIS A 199 8.96 -0.53 -19.12
C HIS A 199 9.24 -0.56 -20.62
N THR A 200 8.20 -0.38 -21.43
CA THR A 200 8.33 -0.32 -22.89
C THR A 200 8.86 1.03 -23.39
N PRO A 201 8.35 2.20 -22.94
CA PRO A 201 9.03 3.45 -23.18
C PRO A 201 10.33 3.55 -22.35
N PRO A 202 11.39 4.19 -22.86
CA PRO A 202 12.52 4.58 -22.03
C PRO A 202 12.21 5.86 -21.24
N ASP A 203 12.78 5.95 -20.04
CA ASP A 203 12.87 7.20 -19.28
C ASP A 203 13.68 8.22 -20.10
N THR A 204 13.14 9.42 -20.28
CA THR A 204 13.80 10.49 -21.05
C THR A 204 13.89 11.78 -20.24
N LYS A 205 15.10 12.36 -20.20
CA LYS A 205 15.38 13.62 -19.51
C LYS A 205 16.21 14.52 -20.43
N PRO A 206 15.85 15.81 -20.62
CA PRO A 206 16.63 16.72 -21.46
C PRO A 206 18.11 16.77 -21.05
N GLY A 207 19.01 16.50 -22.00
CA GLY A 207 20.46 16.45 -21.78
C GLY A 207 21.01 15.08 -21.37
N TYR A 208 20.19 14.03 -21.33
CA TYR A 208 20.58 12.64 -21.03
C TYR A 208 20.12 11.70 -22.16
N GLU A 209 20.82 10.59 -22.34
CA GLU A 209 20.37 9.52 -23.23
C GLU A 209 19.12 8.82 -22.68
N PRO A 210 18.23 8.28 -23.54
CA PRO A 210 17.08 7.49 -23.09
C PRO A 210 17.53 6.25 -22.31
N MET A 211 16.89 6.00 -21.16
CA MET A 211 17.23 4.89 -20.27
C MET A 211 16.07 3.91 -20.19
N TYR A 212 16.29 2.65 -20.55
CA TYR A 212 15.29 1.60 -20.38
C TYR A 212 15.36 0.99 -18.99
N ARG A 213 14.20 0.66 -18.42
CA ARG A 213 14.06 0.17 -17.04
C ARG A 213 13.25 -1.13 -16.98
N ALA A 214 13.62 -2.00 -16.05
CA ALA A 214 12.81 -3.10 -15.57
C ALA A 214 12.99 -3.25 -14.06
N GLU A 215 11.97 -3.74 -13.38
CA GLU A 215 11.94 -3.84 -11.93
C GLU A 215 11.21 -5.10 -11.46
N ALA A 216 11.50 -5.57 -10.25
CA ALA A 216 10.78 -6.69 -9.65
C ALA A 216 10.71 -6.58 -8.13
N HIS A 217 9.50 -6.74 -7.61
CA HIS A 217 9.15 -6.51 -6.21
C HIS A 217 8.42 -7.72 -5.64
N ALA A 218 8.90 -8.26 -4.53
CA ALA A 218 8.29 -9.39 -3.83
C ALA A 218 8.61 -9.35 -2.34
N SER A 219 7.70 -9.88 -1.50
CA SER A 219 7.94 -10.00 -0.05
C SER A 219 8.21 -11.45 0.37
N ARG A 220 8.93 -11.64 1.49
CA ARG A 220 8.92 -12.91 2.23
C ARG A 220 9.17 -12.66 3.72
N GLY A 221 8.10 -12.74 4.50
CA GLY A 221 8.16 -12.46 5.93
C GLY A 221 8.51 -10.99 6.16
N ASP A 222 9.52 -10.73 6.97
CA ASP A 222 9.95 -9.38 7.36
C ASP A 222 10.85 -8.68 6.35
N ILE A 223 11.05 -9.26 5.15
CA ILE A 223 11.93 -8.74 4.08
C ILE A 223 11.11 -8.41 2.82
N ALA A 224 11.29 -7.18 2.33
CA ALA A 224 10.99 -6.78 0.96
C ALA A 224 12.21 -7.01 0.05
N MET A 225 11.99 -7.56 -1.14
CA MET A 225 12.97 -7.67 -2.21
C MET A 225 12.63 -6.66 -3.30
N GLU A 226 13.61 -5.87 -3.68
CA GLU A 226 13.53 -4.92 -4.80
C GLU A 226 14.66 -5.21 -5.77
N ILE A 227 14.36 -5.25 -7.05
CA ILE A 227 15.34 -5.38 -8.12
C ILE A 227 15.10 -4.28 -9.13
N TRP A 228 16.16 -3.61 -9.56
CA TRP A 228 16.15 -2.63 -10.63
C TRP A 228 17.19 -3.01 -11.69
N VAL A 229 16.83 -2.85 -12.96
CA VAL A 229 17.70 -3.06 -14.12
C VAL A 229 17.56 -1.87 -15.05
N TYR A 230 18.67 -1.17 -15.31
CA TYR A 230 18.71 0.00 -16.19
C TYR A 230 19.63 -0.27 -17.38
N GLY A 231 19.26 0.14 -18.59
CA GLY A 231 20.07 -0.15 -19.78
C GLY A 231 19.89 0.80 -20.96
N ASP A 232 20.81 0.68 -21.92
CA ASP A 232 20.84 1.46 -23.18
C ASP A 232 19.75 1.03 -24.18
N ARG A 233 19.14 -0.13 -23.95
CA ARG A 233 18.15 -0.80 -24.80
C ARG A 233 17.10 -1.49 -23.92
N ARG A 234 15.92 -1.72 -24.49
CA ARG A 234 14.79 -2.38 -23.81
C ARG A 234 15.23 -3.67 -23.10
N ILE A 235 14.99 -3.72 -21.79
CA ILE A 235 15.34 -4.87 -20.96
C ILE A 235 14.44 -6.07 -21.33
N PRO A 236 15.00 -7.24 -21.68
CA PRO A 236 14.18 -8.42 -21.92
C PRO A 236 13.50 -8.92 -20.64
N LYS A 237 12.22 -9.33 -20.73
CA LYS A 237 11.50 -10.04 -19.65
C LYS A 237 12.37 -11.09 -18.96
N LYS A 238 13.08 -11.91 -19.76
CA LYS A 238 13.93 -12.99 -19.23
C LYS A 238 14.99 -12.47 -18.25
N THR A 239 15.58 -11.31 -18.49
CA THR A 239 16.61 -10.73 -17.62
C THR A 239 16.07 -10.44 -16.22
N ILE A 240 14.92 -9.78 -16.12
CA ILE A 240 14.32 -9.43 -14.83
C ILE A 240 13.72 -10.65 -14.11
N MET A 241 13.06 -11.56 -14.84
CA MET A 241 12.53 -12.82 -14.30
C MET A 241 13.64 -13.73 -13.74
N ASP A 242 14.71 -13.97 -14.53
CA ASP A 242 15.84 -14.81 -14.10
C ASP A 242 16.54 -14.23 -12.85
N LEU A 243 16.56 -12.90 -12.67
CA LEU A 243 17.10 -12.25 -11.47
C LEU A 243 16.17 -12.44 -10.27
N ALA A 244 14.87 -12.16 -10.44
CA ALA A 244 13.85 -12.26 -9.41
C ALA A 244 13.73 -13.69 -8.85
N GLU A 245 13.59 -14.70 -9.70
CA GLU A 245 13.50 -16.10 -9.30
C GLU A 245 14.75 -16.52 -8.49
N ARG A 246 15.95 -16.24 -9.00
CA ARG A 246 17.22 -16.57 -8.35
C ARG A 246 17.47 -15.81 -7.04
N GLN A 247 16.85 -14.64 -6.85
CA GLN A 247 16.91 -13.92 -5.57
C GLN A 247 15.90 -14.47 -4.56
N MET A 248 14.69 -14.84 -5.00
CA MET A 248 13.67 -15.48 -4.15
C MET A 248 14.03 -16.90 -3.71
N GLU A 249 14.86 -17.62 -4.48
CA GLU A 249 15.51 -18.87 -4.06
C GLU A 249 16.52 -18.67 -2.90
N ARG A 250 17.00 -17.44 -2.68
CA ARG A 250 17.96 -17.11 -1.62
C ARG A 250 17.32 -16.52 -0.36
N LEU A 251 16.01 -16.27 -0.39
CA LEU A 251 15.18 -16.07 0.80
C LEU A 251 14.59 -17.41 1.28
#